data_AF-A0AAD1SUI3-F1
#
_entry.id   AF-A0AAD1SUI3-F1
#
_cell.length_a   1.000
_cell.length_b   1.000
_cell.length_c   1.000
_cell.angle_alpha   90.00
_cell.angle_beta   90.00
_cell.angle_gamma   90.00
#
_symmetry.space_group_name_H-M   'P 1'
#
loop_
_entity.id
_entity.type
_entity.pdbx_description
1 polymer ?
#
loop_
_entity_poly.entity_id
_entity_poly.type
_entity_poly.pdbx_seq_one_letter_code
_entity_poly.pdbx_strand_id
1 'polypeptide(L)'
;MISELGTGPNSLDAHVQQLESTTDTHSTQITCSMQQFSMLNTKLISLRRYMEDLDNRGRRNNIRIRGLLEFNTGIENLPQILTGLFNSFLNCPKDTVIKLDRVHRPHRPKGRPEETPHDIICCLCDFTLKEAIMRQTS
;
A
#
# COMPACT_ATOMS: atom_id res chain seq x y z
N MET A 1 40.74 -70.49 4.27
CA MET A 1 39.33 -70.12 4.04
C MET A 1 38.63 -70.42 5.35
N ILE A 2 38.02 -69.53 6.11
CA ILE A 2 37.20 -68.35 5.78
C ILE A 2 37.27 -67.44 7.02
N SER A 3 37.68 -66.18 6.88
CA SER A 3 37.68 -65.22 7.99
C SER A 3 37.48 -63.79 7.48
N GLU A 4 36.31 -63.49 6.94
CA GLU A 4 35.90 -62.13 6.54
C GLU A 4 34.37 -61.96 6.63
N LEU A 5 33.78 -61.95 7.83
CA LEU A 5 32.35 -61.60 8.01
C LEU A 5 32.06 -60.87 9.33
N GLY A 6 33.00 -60.03 9.81
CA GLY A 6 32.90 -59.42 11.15
C GLY A 6 32.59 -57.92 11.23
N THR A 7 32.67 -57.15 10.14
CA THR A 7 32.71 -55.67 10.20
C THR A 7 31.53 -54.94 9.56
N GLY A 8 30.67 -55.64 8.82
CA GLY A 8 29.50 -55.08 8.14
C GLY A 8 28.37 -54.54 9.04
N PRO A 9 27.89 -55.29 10.07
CA PRO A 9 26.69 -54.89 10.81
C PRO A 9 26.91 -53.67 11.71
N ASN A 10 28.04 -53.59 12.42
CA ASN A 10 28.34 -52.47 13.31
C ASN A 10 28.59 -51.14 12.55
N SER A 11 29.12 -51.21 11.33
CA SER A 11 29.31 -50.02 10.49
C SER A 11 27.99 -49.50 9.92
N LEU A 12 27.03 -50.40 9.67
CA LEU A 12 25.71 -50.03 9.17
C LEU A 12 24.89 -49.35 10.27
N ASP A 13 24.90 -49.90 11.49
CA ASP A 13 24.21 -49.33 12.65
C ASP A 13 24.74 -47.94 13.00
N ALA A 14 26.07 -47.74 12.95
CA ALA A 14 26.67 -46.42 13.16
C ALA A 14 26.22 -45.40 12.10
N HIS A 15 26.07 -45.83 10.84
CA HIS A 15 25.61 -44.95 9.77
C HIS A 15 24.12 -44.62 9.90
N VAL A 16 23.29 -45.59 10.29
CA VAL A 16 21.86 -45.38 10.59
C VAL A 16 21.71 -44.38 11.73
N GLN A 17 22.44 -44.55 12.83
CA GLN A 17 22.39 -43.63 13.96
C GLN A 17 22.84 -42.20 13.59
N GLN A 18 23.83 -42.08 12.71
CA GLN A 18 24.27 -40.79 12.19
C GLN A 18 23.20 -40.13 11.29
N LEU A 19 22.53 -40.90 10.44
CA LEU A 19 21.44 -40.41 9.58
C LEU A 19 20.23 -39.96 10.40
N GLU A 20 19.87 -40.71 11.44
CA GLU A 20 18.78 -40.35 12.38
C GLU A 20 19.10 -39.03 13.08
N SER A 21 20.30 -38.90 13.66
CA SER A 21 20.72 -37.65 14.32
C SER A 21 20.78 -36.45 13.36
N THR A 22 21.22 -36.66 12.11
CA THR A 22 21.24 -35.62 11.08
C THR A 22 19.81 -35.22 10.70
N THR A 23 18.91 -36.19 10.56
CA THR A 23 17.49 -35.97 10.24
C THR A 23 16.79 -35.20 11.35
N ASP A 24 17.03 -35.54 12.62
CA ASP A 24 16.49 -34.83 13.78
C ASP A 24 16.99 -33.39 13.85
N THR A 25 18.28 -33.19 13.57
CA THR A 25 18.90 -31.86 13.52
C THR A 25 18.25 -31.01 12.43
N HIS A 26 18.09 -31.56 11.22
CA HIS A 26 17.44 -30.86 10.11
C HIS A 26 15.96 -30.61 10.38
N SER A 27 15.24 -31.54 10.98
CA SER A 27 13.83 -31.37 11.38
C SER A 27 13.68 -30.21 12.36
N THR A 28 14.59 -30.12 13.34
CA THR A 28 14.63 -29.02 14.30
C THR A 28 14.95 -27.69 13.62
N GLN A 29 15.93 -27.68 12.71
CA GLN A 29 16.30 -26.48 11.94
C GLN A 29 15.16 -25.99 11.03
N ILE A 30 14.45 -26.91 10.36
CA ILE A 30 13.29 -26.59 9.53
C ILE A 30 12.20 -25.97 10.39
N THR A 31 11.89 -26.58 11.53
CA THR A 31 10.86 -26.05 12.46
C THR A 31 11.23 -24.65 12.96
N CYS A 32 12.48 -24.44 13.36
CA CYS A 32 12.97 -23.12 13.79
C CYS A 32 12.87 -22.10 12.65
N SER A 33 13.27 -22.48 11.43
CA SER A 33 13.20 -21.61 10.24
C SER A 33 11.76 -21.25 9.89
N MET A 34 10.82 -22.19 9.98
CA MET A 34 9.40 -21.94 9.76
C MET A 34 8.83 -20.97 10.78
N GLN A 35 9.22 -21.09 12.06
CA GLN A 35 8.84 -20.14 13.10
C GLN A 35 9.38 -18.74 12.82
N GLN A 36 10.66 -18.62 12.45
CA GLN A 36 11.27 -17.34 12.08
C GLN A 36 10.57 -16.70 10.87
N PHE A 37 10.25 -17.50 9.85
CA PHE A 37 9.52 -17.03 8.68
C PHE A 37 8.12 -16.53 9.04
N SER A 38 7.41 -17.26 9.90
CA SER A 38 6.09 -16.86 10.40
C SER A 38 6.18 -15.52 11.14
N MET A 39 7.14 -15.37 12.06
CA MET A 39 7.38 -14.11 12.77
C MET A 39 7.70 -12.95 11.83
N LEU A 40 8.54 -13.18 10.81
CA LEU A 40 8.89 -12.16 9.84
C LEU A 40 7.66 -11.75 9.01
N ASN A 41 6.84 -12.71 8.58
CA ASN A 41 5.62 -12.43 7.84
C ASN A 41 4.64 -11.60 8.67
N THR A 42 4.47 -11.91 9.96
CA THR A 42 3.67 -11.08 10.87
C THR A 42 4.19 -9.65 10.95
N LYS A 43 5.51 -9.46 11.04
CA LYS A 43 6.13 -8.12 11.05
C LYS A 43 5.94 -7.38 9.72
N LEU A 44 6.01 -8.07 8.59
CA LEU A 44 5.75 -7.47 7.28
C LEU A 44 4.30 -7.02 7.16
N ILE A 45 3.34 -7.83 7.64
CA ILE A 45 1.93 -7.47 7.64
C ILE A 45 1.68 -6.25 8.54
N SER A 46 2.27 -6.22 9.75
CA SER A 46 2.09 -5.08 10.66
C SER A 46 2.69 -3.80 10.09
N LEU A 47 3.89 -3.88 9.50
CA LEU A 47 4.54 -2.74 8.87
C LEU A 47 3.72 -2.24 7.68
N ARG A 48 3.22 -3.14 6.83
CA ARG A 48 2.35 -2.78 5.71
C ARG A 48 1.11 -2.03 6.17
N ARG A 49 0.43 -2.53 7.21
CA ARG A 49 -0.75 -1.87 7.79
C ARG A 49 -0.42 -0.49 8.34
N TYR A 50 0.73 -0.35 8.99
CA TYR A 50 1.20 0.95 9.49
C TYR A 50 1.47 1.94 8.35
N MET A 51 2.14 1.49 7.28
CA MET A 51 2.38 2.32 6.10
C MET A 51 1.06 2.73 5.43
N GLU A 52 0.10 1.82 5.32
CA GLU A 52 -1.22 2.10 4.77
C GLU A 52 -2.00 3.11 5.64
N ASP A 53 -1.96 2.98 6.97
CA ASP A 53 -2.56 3.97 7.88
C ASP A 53 -1.93 5.35 7.72
N LEU A 54 -0.59 5.44 7.64
CA LEU A 54 0.11 6.70 7.42
C LEU A 54 -0.26 7.33 6.07
N ASP A 55 -0.31 6.54 5.01
CA ASP A 55 -0.66 6.99 3.68
C ASP A 55 -2.13 7.44 3.60
N ASN A 56 -3.03 6.70 4.25
CA ASN A 56 -4.44 7.08 4.37
C ASN A 56 -4.62 8.37 5.18
N ARG A 57 -3.89 8.55 6.27
CA ARG A 57 -3.88 9.80 7.05
C ARG A 57 -3.34 10.97 6.24
N GLY A 58 -2.27 10.76 5.48
CA GLY A 58 -1.68 11.77 4.60
C GLY A 58 -2.60 12.15 3.43
N ARG A 59 -3.44 11.22 2.96
CA ARG A 59 -4.41 11.45 1.88
C ARG A 59 -5.81 11.79 2.36
N ARG A 60 -6.06 11.83 3.67
CA ARG A 60 -7.39 12.00 4.26
C ARG A 60 -8.10 13.27 3.78
N ASN A 61 -7.33 14.33 3.56
CA ASN A 61 -7.83 15.62 3.10
C ASN A 61 -7.78 15.79 1.58
N ASN A 62 -7.34 14.77 0.85
CA ASN A 62 -7.25 14.83 -0.61
C ASN A 62 -8.61 14.50 -1.24
N ILE A 63 -9.05 15.35 -2.15
CA ILE A 63 -10.17 15.07 -3.06
C ILE A 63 -9.60 14.88 -4.46
N ARG A 64 -10.08 13.83 -5.15
CA ARG A 64 -9.72 13.53 -6.53
C ARG A 64 -10.90 13.81 -7.44
N ILE A 65 -10.73 14.74 -8.37
CA ILE A 65 -11.75 15.17 -9.32
C ILE A 65 -11.40 14.60 -10.70
N ARG A 66 -12.38 14.03 -11.38
CA ARG A 66 -12.22 13.37 -12.69
C ARG A 66 -13.06 14.08 -13.75
N GLY A 67 -12.60 14.07 -14.99
CA GLY A 67 -13.36 14.56 -16.15
C GLY A 67 -13.34 16.08 -16.36
N LEU A 68 -12.53 16.82 -15.61
CA LEU A 68 -12.41 18.27 -15.78
C LEU A 68 -11.45 18.59 -16.94
N LEU A 69 -12.02 19.12 -18.03
CA LEU A 69 -11.35 19.37 -19.31
C LEU A 69 -10.12 20.30 -19.16
N GLU A 70 -9.08 19.99 -19.93
CA GLU A 70 -7.77 20.65 -19.81
C GLU A 70 -7.74 22.02 -20.49
N PHE A 71 -8.45 22.19 -21.60
CA PHE A 71 -8.37 23.37 -22.48
C PHE A 71 -8.91 24.67 -21.86
N ASN A 72 -9.80 24.57 -20.86
CA ASN A 72 -10.40 25.74 -20.20
C ASN A 72 -9.70 26.13 -18.88
N THR A 73 -8.68 25.38 -18.46
CA THR A 73 -8.22 25.41 -17.06
C THR A 73 -6.70 25.45 -16.97
N GLY A 74 -6.11 26.64 -17.15
CA GLY A 74 -4.71 26.87 -16.77
C GLY A 74 -4.49 26.54 -15.29
N ILE A 75 -3.32 26.01 -14.93
CA ILE A 75 -3.00 25.55 -13.57
C ILE A 75 -3.22 26.66 -12.53
N GLU A 76 -2.96 27.92 -12.89
CA GLU A 76 -3.09 29.09 -12.02
C GLU A 76 -4.53 29.43 -11.63
N ASN A 77 -5.51 29.04 -12.47
CA ASN A 77 -6.94 29.28 -12.21
C ASN A 77 -7.63 28.09 -11.53
N LEU A 78 -6.91 26.99 -11.34
CA LEU A 78 -7.44 25.75 -10.80
C LEU A 78 -7.99 25.93 -9.37
N PRO A 79 -7.29 26.60 -8.42
CA PRO A 79 -7.82 26.83 -7.08
C PRO A 79 -9.15 27.61 -7.07
N GLN A 80 -9.28 28.64 -7.91
CA GLN A 80 -10.46 29.51 -8.00
C GLN A 80 -11.65 28.73 -8.58
N ILE A 81 -11.42 27.95 -9.63
CA ILE A 81 -12.45 27.11 -10.26
C ILE A 81 -12.95 26.04 -9.28
N LEU A 82 -12.03 25.40 -8.55
CA LEU A 82 -12.39 24.43 -7.52
C LEU A 82 -13.15 25.07 -6.36
N THR A 83 -12.76 26.26 -5.93
CA THR A 83 -13.46 27.00 -4.87
C THR A 83 -14.90 27.31 -5.29
N GLY A 84 -15.11 27.82 -6.50
CA GLY A 84 -16.45 28.06 -7.04
C GLY A 84 -17.29 26.77 -7.16
N LEU A 85 -16.67 25.67 -7.59
CA LEU A 85 -17.31 24.36 -7.67
C LEU A 85 -17.73 23.84 -6.29
N PHE A 86 -16.82 23.85 -5.31
CA PHE A 86 -17.12 23.41 -3.95
C PHE A 86 -18.18 24.26 -3.27
N ASN A 87 -18.14 25.59 -3.44
CA ASN A 87 -19.17 26.48 -2.92
C ASN A 87 -20.54 26.18 -3.54
N SER A 88 -20.59 25.81 -4.82
CA SER A 88 -21.84 25.40 -5.47
C SER A 88 -22.43 24.13 -4.84
N PHE A 89 -21.62 23.16 -4.44
CA PHE A 89 -22.09 21.96 -3.74
C PHE A 89 -22.54 22.25 -2.30
N LEU A 90 -21.86 23.19 -1.63
CA LEU A 90 -22.18 23.57 -0.25
C LEU A 90 -23.32 24.60 -0.14
N ASN A 91 -23.92 25.02 -1.26
CA ASN A 91 -24.88 26.13 -1.33
C ASN A 91 -24.36 27.43 -0.67
N CYS A 92 -23.05 27.66 -0.74
CA CYS A 92 -22.42 28.89 -0.28
C CYS A 92 -22.25 29.89 -1.43
N PRO A 93 -22.11 31.20 -1.14
CA PRO A 93 -21.71 32.17 -2.14
C PRO A 93 -20.42 31.75 -2.84
N LYS A 94 -20.36 31.91 -4.16
CA LYS A 94 -19.21 31.46 -4.99
C LYS A 94 -17.87 32.04 -4.54
N ASP A 95 -17.89 33.23 -3.94
CA ASP A 95 -16.71 33.97 -3.49
C ASP A 95 -16.26 33.59 -2.07
N THR A 96 -16.91 32.61 -1.43
CA THR A 96 -16.49 32.12 -0.11
C THR A 96 -15.11 31.48 -0.24
N VAL A 97 -14.12 32.02 0.46
CA VAL A 97 -12.74 31.54 0.34
C VAL A 97 -12.60 30.15 0.97
N ILE A 98 -12.34 29.15 0.14
CA ILE A 98 -11.96 27.80 0.58
C ILE A 98 -10.44 27.70 0.57
N LYS A 99 -9.86 27.38 1.72
CA LYS A 99 -8.41 27.19 1.86
C LYS A 99 -7.99 25.83 1.30
N LEU A 100 -7.33 25.87 0.14
CA LEU A 100 -6.70 24.72 -0.51
C LEU A 100 -5.19 24.80 -0.26
N ASP A 101 -4.60 23.73 0.26
CA ASP A 101 -3.16 23.65 0.53
C ASP A 101 -2.39 23.35 -0.75
N ARG A 102 -2.86 22.34 -1.49
CA ARG A 102 -2.22 21.88 -2.73
C ARG A 102 -3.27 21.59 -3.78
N VAL A 103 -3.03 22.02 -5.01
CA VAL A 103 -3.88 21.68 -6.16
C VAL A 103 -2.97 21.39 -7.34
N HIS A 104 -3.08 20.20 -7.92
CA HIS A 104 -2.30 19.83 -9.08
C HIS A 104 -2.97 18.73 -9.89
N ARG A 105 -2.56 18.57 -11.14
CA ARG A 105 -2.91 17.43 -11.97
C ARG A 105 -1.83 16.37 -11.84
N PRO A 106 -2.08 15.21 -11.21
CA PRO A 106 -1.12 14.11 -11.20
C PRO A 106 -0.85 13.59 -12.61
N HIS A 107 0.31 12.95 -12.77
CA HIS A 107 0.66 12.27 -14.01
C HIS A 107 -0.36 11.17 -14.34
N ARG A 108 -0.61 10.92 -15.64
CA ARG A 108 -1.54 9.87 -16.05
C ARG A 108 -1.02 8.50 -15.63
N PRO A 109 -1.90 7.64 -15.08
CA PRO A 109 -1.55 6.24 -14.90
C PRO A 109 -1.31 5.61 -16.27
N LYS A 110 -0.32 4.72 -16.33
CA LYS A 110 0.04 4.00 -17.57
C LYS A 110 -1.17 3.19 -18.05
N GLY A 111 -1.48 3.29 -19.35
CA GLY A 111 -2.57 2.55 -19.99
C GLY A 111 -3.91 3.27 -20.12
N ARG A 112 -4.03 4.54 -19.68
CA ARG A 112 -5.24 5.33 -19.89
C ARG A 112 -5.20 6.02 -21.27
N PRO A 113 -6.31 6.12 -22.03
CA PRO A 113 -6.31 6.77 -23.35
C PRO A 113 -5.84 8.22 -23.29
N GLU A 114 -5.11 8.67 -24.32
CA GLU A 114 -4.60 10.05 -24.41
C GLU A 114 -5.69 11.12 -24.48
N GLU A 115 -6.91 10.73 -24.83
CA GLU A 115 -8.06 11.65 -24.90
C GLU A 115 -8.71 11.88 -23.53
N THR A 116 -8.39 11.07 -22.51
CA THR A 116 -8.99 11.24 -21.19
C THR A 116 -8.37 12.43 -20.45
N PRO A 117 -9.19 13.37 -19.94
CA PRO A 117 -8.66 14.48 -19.14
C PRO A 117 -7.88 13.97 -17.92
N HIS A 118 -6.77 14.62 -17.61
CA HIS A 118 -6.03 14.40 -16.37
C HIS A 118 -6.95 14.65 -15.17
N ASP A 119 -6.88 13.76 -14.19
CA ASP A 119 -7.54 13.99 -12.91
C ASP A 119 -6.90 15.20 -12.21
N ILE A 120 -7.59 15.75 -11.22
CA ILE A 120 -7.07 16.80 -10.35
C ILE A 120 -7.06 16.26 -8.93
N ILE A 121 -5.96 16.47 -8.22
CA ILE A 121 -5.86 16.19 -6.79
C ILE A 121 -5.75 17.53 -6.08
N CYS A 122 -6.69 17.81 -5.19
CA CYS A 122 -6.62 18.94 -4.27
C CYS A 122 -6.59 18.46 -2.82
N CYS A 123 -5.82 19.14 -1.98
CA CYS A 123 -5.74 18.94 -0.54
C CYS A 123 -6.44 20.10 0.16
N LEU A 124 -7.44 19.80 0.99
CA LEU A 124 -8.12 20.80 1.81
C LEU A 124 -7.39 20.98 3.14
N CYS A 125 -7.32 22.22 3.62
CA CYS A 125 -6.77 22.49 4.96
C CYS A 125 -7.67 21.94 6.08
N ASP A 126 -8.99 21.84 5.83
CA ASP A 126 -9.97 21.37 6.80
C ASP A 126 -10.61 20.05 6.37
N PHE A 127 -10.45 19.03 7.21
CA PHE A 127 -11.06 17.71 7.04
C PHE A 127 -12.59 17.76 7.08
N THR A 128 -13.16 18.59 7.95
CA THR A 128 -14.62 18.70 8.13
C THR A 128 -15.28 19.24 6.87
N LEU A 129 -14.63 20.24 6.26
CA LEU A 129 -15.07 20.80 5.00
C LEU A 129 -15.00 19.78 3.85
N LYS A 130 -13.91 19.00 3.79
CA LYS A 130 -13.78 17.90 2.83
C LYS A 130 -14.92 16.89 2.99
N GLU A 131 -15.26 16.50 4.22
CA GLU A 131 -16.36 15.56 4.46
C GLU A 131 -17.72 16.15 4.09
N ALA A 132 -17.95 17.44 4.35
CA ALA A 132 -19.18 18.12 3.92
C ALA A 132 -19.31 18.09 2.39
N ILE A 133 -18.25 18.46 1.66
CA ILE A 133 -18.24 18.41 0.19
C ILE A 133 -18.53 16.98 -0.28
N MET A 134 -17.83 15.98 0.27
CA MET A 134 -18.02 14.58 -0.14
C MET A 134 -19.44 14.08 0.13
N ARG A 135 -20.08 14.47 1.24
CA ARG A 135 -21.48 14.10 1.55
C ARG A 135 -22.49 14.70 0.59
N GLN A 136 -22.23 15.90 0.10
CA GLN A 136 -23.09 16.56 -0.89
C GLN A 136 -22.91 15.98 -2.31
N THR A 137 -21.82 15.24 -2.56
CA THR A 137 -21.46 14.74 -3.89
C THR A 137 -21.52 13.20 -4.00
N SER A 138 -21.76 12.48 -2.90
CA SER A 138 -21.89 11.01 -2.85
C SER A 138 -23.35 10.60 -3.02
#